data_AF-A0A5C6ALX5-F1
#
_entry.id   AF-A0A5C6ALX5-F1
#
_cell.length_a   1.000
_cell.length_b   1.000
_cell.length_c   1.000
_cell.angle_alpha   90.00
_cell.angle_beta   90.00
_cell.angle_gamma   90.00
#
_symmetry.space_group_name_H-M   'P 1'
#
loop_
_entity.id
_entity.type
_entity.pdbx_description
1 polymer ?
#
loop_
_entity_poly.entity_id
_entity_poly.type
_entity_poly.pdbx_seq_one_letter_code
_entity_poly.pdbx_strand_id
1 'polypeptide(L)'
;MNERLKRIDEELAAELSQIEGSLTEIDTRRSGLLADRERITASLTALRAGQVSVTKARGRSHKPCATKADVAQAVQSLIEQNGPCPEDDLIGLVEDRLREAGKSLSGFKLRYQGVREALLVETTGGRLGLVTTELQPRRTAG
;
A
#
# COMPACT_ATOMS: atom_id res chain seq x y z
N MET A 1 39.36 34.87 11.25
CA MET A 1 38.88 33.90 10.25
C MET A 1 38.58 32.54 10.88
N ASN A 2 39.44 32.01 11.77
CA ASN A 2 39.29 30.65 12.31
C ASN A 2 38.14 30.44 13.31
N GLU A 3 37.70 31.45 14.07
CA GLU A 3 36.60 31.27 15.03
C GLU A 3 35.24 31.07 14.37
N ARG A 4 35.01 31.69 13.20
CA ARG A 4 33.74 31.55 12.49
C ARG A 4 33.57 30.15 11.91
N LEU A 5 34.65 29.56 11.40
CA LEU A 5 34.64 28.18 10.91
C LEU A 5 34.45 27.17 12.05
N LYS A 6 35.11 27.38 13.19
CA LYS A 6 34.89 26.54 14.39
C LYS A 6 33.44 26.55 14.86
N ARG A 7 32.78 27.71 14.89
CA ARG A 7 31.35 27.79 15.25
C ARG A 7 30.47 27.03 14.28
N ILE A 8 30.75 27.13 12.98
CA ILE A 8 30.00 26.40 11.95
C ILE A 8 30.21 24.90 12.10
N ASP A 9 31.43 24.43 12.38
CA ASP A 9 31.70 23.02 12.63
C ASP A 9 30.96 22.50 13.88
N GLU A 10 30.94 23.29 14.96
CA GLU A 10 30.21 22.95 16.19
C GLU A 10 28.69 22.89 15.97
N GLU A 11 28.14 23.83 15.19
CA GLU A 11 26.72 23.91 14.85
C GLU A 11 26.30 22.73 13.95
N LEU A 12 27.09 22.43 12.91
CA LEU A 12 26.87 21.28 12.03
C LEU A 12 26.99 19.95 12.79
N ALA A 13 27.94 19.83 13.72
CA ALA A 13 28.08 18.64 14.55
C ALA A 13 26.85 18.44 15.48
N ALA A 14 26.31 19.53 16.02
CA ALA A 14 25.09 19.49 16.84
C ALA A 14 23.86 19.10 16.00
N GLU A 15 23.69 19.68 14.82
CA GLU A 15 22.61 19.32 13.89
C GLU A 15 22.69 17.85 13.46
N LEU A 16 23.89 17.36 13.15
CA LEU A 16 24.11 15.97 12.76
C LEU A 16 23.72 15.01 13.90
N SER A 17 24.14 15.31 15.13
CA SER A 17 23.76 14.54 16.32
C SER A 17 22.23 14.53 16.55
N GLN A 18 21.56 15.66 16.32
CA GLN A 18 20.10 15.74 16.43
C GLN A 18 19.39 14.91 15.34
N ILE A 19 19.90 14.92 14.11
CA ILE A 19 19.35 14.12 13.00
C ILE A 19 19.54 12.63 13.28
N GLU A 20 20.72 12.20 13.75
CA GLU A 20 20.98 10.81 14.11
C GLU A 20 20.09 10.32 15.27
N GLY A 21 19.86 11.17 16.27
CA GLY A 21 18.89 10.89 17.33
C GLY A 21 17.47 10.69 16.79
N SER A 22 17.04 11.58 15.89
CA SER A 22 15.72 11.51 15.24
C SER A 22 15.57 10.24 14.39
N LEU A 23 16.62 9.86 13.65
CA LEU A 23 16.63 8.61 12.86
C LEU A 23 16.48 7.39 13.76
N THR A 24 17.21 7.35 14.87
CA THR A 24 17.13 6.24 15.83
C THR A 24 15.73 6.11 16.45
N GLU A 25 15.08 7.24 16.76
CA GLU A 25 13.71 7.25 17.26
C GLU A 25 12.71 6.72 16.22
N ILE A 26 12.84 7.18 14.97
CA ILE A 26 12.00 6.73 13.85
C ILE A 26 12.16 5.23 13.63
N ASP A 27 13.39 4.70 13.63
CA ASP A 27 13.64 3.27 13.43
C ASP A 27 13.08 2.41 14.58
N THR A 28 13.17 2.92 15.81
CA THR A 28 12.56 2.28 16.98
C THR A 28 11.04 2.23 16.82
N ARG A 29 10.42 3.36 16.45
CA ARG A 29 8.97 3.44 16.23
C ARG A 29 8.51 2.55 15.09
N ARG A 30 9.28 2.50 13.99
CA ARG A 30 9.02 1.64 12.83
C ARG A 30 9.05 0.17 13.23
N SER A 31 10.04 -0.25 14.01
CA SER A 31 10.16 -1.61 14.51
C SER A 31 8.98 -2.00 15.39
N GLY A 32 8.53 -1.09 16.26
CA GLY A 32 7.32 -1.29 17.07
C GLY A 32 6.06 -1.50 16.23
N LEU A 33 5.84 -0.64 15.23
CA LEU A 33 4.69 -0.76 14.33
C LEU A 33 4.70 -2.05 13.51
N LEU A 34 5.87 -2.54 13.10
CA LEU A 34 6.00 -3.83 12.41
C LEU A 34 5.59 -4.99 13.32
N ALA A 35 6.04 -4.99 14.58
CA ALA A 35 5.66 -6.00 15.56
C ALA A 35 4.15 -5.99 15.85
N ASP A 36 3.54 -4.79 15.95
CA ASP A 36 2.09 -4.66 16.12
C ASP A 36 1.33 -5.16 14.89
N ARG A 37 1.80 -4.87 13.67
CA ARG A 37 1.23 -5.40 12.43
C ARG A 37 1.25 -6.92 12.40
N GLU A 38 2.38 -7.53 12.78
CA GLU A 38 2.49 -9.00 12.86
C GLU A 38 1.52 -9.58 13.88
N ARG A 39 1.44 -8.98 15.08
CA ARG A 39 0.50 -9.39 16.13
C ARG A 39 -0.96 -9.33 15.67
N ILE A 40 -1.35 -8.24 15.00
CA ILE A 40 -2.69 -8.06 14.44
C ILE A 40 -2.95 -9.11 13.34
N THR A 41 -1.99 -9.33 12.45
CA THR A 41 -2.10 -10.31 11.36
C THR A 41 -2.28 -11.73 11.90
N ALA A 42 -1.49 -12.11 12.91
CA ALA A 42 -1.63 -13.39 13.60
C ALA A 42 -3.01 -13.52 14.27
N SER A 43 -3.48 -12.47 14.93
CA SER A 43 -4.80 -12.44 15.59
C SER A 43 -5.94 -12.59 14.58
N LEU A 44 -5.89 -11.85 13.46
CA LEU A 44 -6.87 -11.98 12.36
C LEU A 44 -6.86 -13.38 11.75
N THR A 45 -5.69 -13.98 11.59
CA THR A 45 -5.54 -15.35 11.07
C THR A 45 -6.17 -16.36 12.03
N ALA A 46 -5.91 -16.22 13.34
CA ALA A 46 -6.49 -17.08 14.37
C ALA A 46 -8.02 -16.95 14.44
N LEU A 47 -8.56 -15.72 14.35
CA LEU A 47 -10.01 -15.49 14.31
C LEU A 47 -10.65 -16.10 13.07
N ARG A 48 -10.03 -15.96 11.90
CA ARG A 48 -10.49 -16.59 10.65
C ARG A 48 -10.45 -18.11 10.74
N ALA A 49 -9.40 -18.69 11.32
CA ALA A 49 -9.29 -20.14 11.52
C ALA A 49 -10.33 -20.66 12.53
N GLY A 50 -10.59 -19.93 13.62
CA GLY A 50 -11.59 -20.25 14.62
C GLY A 50 -13.05 -20.13 14.12
N GLN A 51 -13.30 -19.30 13.11
CA GLN A 51 -14.62 -19.20 12.45
C GLN A 51 -14.91 -20.34 11.46
N VAL A 52 -13.92 -21.19 11.12
CA VAL A 52 -14.06 -22.26 10.10
C VAL A 52 -14.44 -23.62 10.72
N SER A 53 -15.01 -23.63 11.93
CA SER A 53 -15.54 -24.85 12.55
C SER A 53 -17.04 -25.04 12.37
N VAL A 54 -17.63 -24.77 11.21
CA VAL A 54 -18.94 -25.34 10.83
C VAL A 54 -18.99 -25.59 9.31
N THR A 55 -19.37 -26.82 8.95
CA THR A 55 -19.75 -27.31 7.61
C THR A 55 -18.66 -27.48 6.55
N LYS A 56 -18.00 -28.63 6.64
CA LYS A 56 -17.45 -29.37 5.49
C LYS A 56 -18.61 -29.92 4.64
N ALA A 57 -19.32 -29.04 3.92
CA ALA A 57 -20.27 -29.46 2.90
C ALA A 57 -19.50 -29.73 1.60
N ARG A 58 -19.50 -30.99 1.17
CA ARG A 58 -19.07 -31.41 -0.17
C ARG A 58 -19.96 -30.74 -1.21
N GLY A 59 -19.52 -29.60 -1.70
CA GLY A 59 -20.00 -28.97 -2.93
C GLY A 59 -18.89 -28.06 -3.40
N ARG A 60 -18.43 -28.19 -4.66
CA ARG A 60 -17.56 -27.19 -5.27
C ARG A 60 -18.35 -25.87 -5.31
N SER A 61 -18.26 -25.07 -4.25
CA SER A 61 -18.71 -23.69 -4.29
C SER A 61 -17.74 -22.96 -5.21
N HIS A 62 -18.16 -22.76 -6.46
CA HIS A 62 -17.49 -21.82 -7.34
C HIS A 62 -17.62 -20.44 -6.69
N LYS A 63 -16.61 -20.04 -5.91
CA LYS A 63 -16.49 -18.65 -5.47
C LYS A 63 -16.62 -17.78 -6.72
N PRO A 64 -17.53 -16.79 -6.74
CA PRO A 64 -17.70 -15.96 -7.91
C PRO A 64 -16.37 -15.29 -8.24
N CYS A 65 -15.94 -15.39 -9.50
CA CYS A 65 -14.76 -14.69 -9.99
C CYS A 65 -14.90 -13.19 -9.73
N ALA A 66 -13.85 -12.55 -9.20
CA ALA A 66 -13.82 -11.10 -9.09
C ALA A 66 -13.99 -10.48 -10.48
N THR A 67 -14.94 -9.58 -10.67
CA THR A 67 -15.12 -8.89 -11.96
C THR A 67 -14.12 -7.74 -12.12
N LYS A 68 -14.00 -7.18 -13.32
CA LYS A 68 -13.18 -5.97 -13.54
C LYS A 68 -13.65 -4.79 -12.68
N ALA A 69 -14.97 -4.67 -12.48
CA ALA A 69 -15.56 -3.64 -11.63
C ALA A 69 -15.20 -3.85 -10.14
N ASP A 70 -15.27 -5.10 -9.64
CA ASP A 70 -14.86 -5.42 -8.26
C ASP A 70 -13.39 -5.04 -8.02
N VAL A 71 -12.50 -5.34 -8.98
CA VAL A 71 -11.08 -4.97 -8.92
C VAL A 71 -10.89 -3.45 -8.96
N ALA A 72 -11.58 -2.75 -9.88
CA ALA A 72 -11.51 -1.30 -9.99
C ALA A 72 -11.96 -0.60 -8.71
N GLN A 73 -13.07 -1.03 -8.12
CA GLN A 73 -13.59 -0.47 -6.88
C GLN A 73 -12.64 -0.70 -5.71
N ALA A 74 -12.05 -1.90 -5.61
CA ALA A 74 -11.07 -2.21 -4.57
C ALA A 74 -9.81 -1.34 -4.72
N VAL A 75 -9.27 -1.21 -5.94
CA VAL A 75 -8.13 -0.35 -6.26
C VAL A 75 -8.43 1.12 -5.91
N GLN A 76 -9.58 1.63 -6.33
CA GLN A 76 -9.98 3.00 -6.06
C GLN A 76 -10.12 3.27 -4.56
N SER A 77 -10.84 2.42 -3.84
CA SER A 77 -10.98 2.55 -2.39
C SER A 77 -9.64 2.51 -1.67
N LEU A 78 -8.69 1.67 -2.12
CA LEU A 78 -7.37 1.55 -1.49
C LEU A 78 -6.51 2.78 -1.72
N ILE A 79 -6.53 3.35 -2.92
CA ILE A 79 -5.76 4.57 -3.23
C ILE A 79 -6.40 5.80 -2.58
N GLU A 80 -7.72 5.91 -2.52
CA GLU A 80 -8.41 6.99 -1.80
C GLU A 80 -8.13 6.93 -0.29
N GLN A 81 -8.01 5.74 0.29
CA GLN A 81 -7.78 5.56 1.73
C GLN A 81 -6.31 5.69 2.14
N ASN A 82 -5.36 5.22 1.31
CA ASN A 82 -3.95 5.12 1.68
C ASN A 82 -3.04 6.07 0.88
N GLY A 83 -3.57 6.72 -0.15
CA GLY A 83 -2.78 7.49 -1.12
C GLY A 83 -2.02 6.60 -2.11
N PRO A 84 -1.18 7.20 -2.98
CA PRO A 84 -0.39 6.47 -3.97
C PRO A 84 0.60 5.51 -3.31
N CYS A 85 0.62 4.26 -3.77
CA CYS A 85 1.47 3.20 -3.22
C CYS A 85 2.17 2.39 -4.33
N PRO A 86 3.24 1.65 -3.99
CA PRO A 86 3.92 0.77 -4.94
C PRO A 86 2.97 -0.29 -5.54
N GLU A 87 3.23 -0.67 -6.80
CA GLU A 87 2.38 -1.63 -7.52
C GLU A 87 2.27 -2.98 -6.81
N ASP A 88 3.39 -3.51 -6.31
CA ASP A 88 3.43 -4.80 -5.61
C ASP A 88 2.59 -4.79 -4.32
N ASP A 89 2.65 -3.68 -3.56
CA ASP A 89 1.85 -3.49 -2.35
C ASP A 89 0.36 -3.36 -2.69
N LEU A 90 0.04 -2.60 -3.74
CA LEU A 90 -1.33 -2.43 -4.21
C LEU A 90 -1.95 -3.75 -4.66
N ILE A 91 -1.19 -4.58 -5.38
CA ILE A 91 -1.62 -5.92 -5.80
C ILE A 91 -1.99 -6.77 -4.58
N GLY A 92 -1.10 -6.85 -3.59
CA GLY A 92 -1.35 -7.61 -2.36
C GLY A 92 -2.61 -7.15 -1.62
N LEU A 93 -2.78 -5.84 -1.46
CA LEU A 93 -3.94 -5.25 -0.78
C LEU A 93 -5.26 -5.52 -1.52
N VAL A 94 -5.25 -5.47 -2.86
CA VAL A 94 -6.45 -5.75 -3.66
C VAL A 94 -6.79 -7.25 -3.58
N GLU A 95 -5.81 -8.14 -3.63
CA GLU A 95 -6.03 -9.58 -3.47
C GLU A 95 -6.67 -9.92 -2.13
N ASP A 96 -6.16 -9.35 -1.04
CA ASP A 96 -6.70 -9.57 0.29
C ASP A 96 -8.12 -9.05 0.43
N ARG A 97 -8.41 -7.85 -0.11
CA ARG A 97 -9.76 -7.27 -0.11
C ARG A 97 -10.76 -8.09 -0.92
N LEU A 98 -10.35 -8.67 -2.04
CA LEU A 98 -11.20 -9.56 -2.85
C LEU A 98 -11.42 -10.92 -2.16
N ARG A 99 -10.43 -11.45 -1.46
CA ARG A 99 -10.58 -12.67 -0.64
C ARG A 99 -11.53 -12.45 0.52
N GLU A 100 -11.44 -11.31 1.20
CA GLU A 100 -12.36 -10.90 2.28
C GLU A 100 -13.79 -10.75 1.77
N ALA A 101 -13.97 -10.23 0.57
CA ALA A 101 -15.27 -10.17 -0.11
C ALA A 101 -15.77 -11.54 -0.63
N GLY A 102 -15.06 -12.63 -0.35
CA GLY A 102 -15.44 -13.99 -0.73
C GLY A 102 -15.26 -14.30 -2.23
N LYS A 103 -14.57 -13.46 -2.99
CA LYS A 103 -14.36 -13.62 -4.44
C LYS A 103 -13.20 -14.56 -4.74
N SER A 104 -13.23 -15.19 -5.92
CA SER A 104 -12.10 -15.95 -6.45
C SER A 104 -11.10 -15.02 -7.14
N LEU A 105 -9.80 -15.26 -6.89
CA LEU A 105 -8.69 -14.61 -7.59
C LEU A 105 -8.36 -15.24 -8.95
N SER A 106 -9.12 -16.24 -9.39
CA SER A 106 -8.96 -16.83 -10.73
C SER A 106 -9.18 -15.77 -11.80
N GLY A 107 -8.14 -15.47 -12.58
CA GLY A 107 -8.15 -14.41 -13.59
C GLY A 107 -7.94 -12.99 -13.03
N PHE A 108 -7.55 -12.86 -11.77
CA PHE A 108 -7.29 -11.57 -11.13
C PHE A 108 -6.23 -10.76 -11.89
N LYS A 109 -5.06 -11.34 -12.16
CA LYS A 109 -3.95 -10.64 -12.86
C LYS A 109 -4.39 -9.99 -14.17
N LEU A 110 -5.18 -10.70 -14.98
CA LEU A 110 -5.69 -10.19 -16.24
C LEU A 110 -6.63 -8.99 -16.03
N ARG A 111 -7.51 -9.07 -15.04
CA ARG A 111 -8.46 -7.99 -14.71
C ARG A 111 -7.76 -6.80 -14.07
N TYR A 112 -6.77 -7.05 -13.21
CA TYR A 112 -5.93 -6.04 -12.60
C TYR A 112 -5.13 -5.27 -13.66
N GLN A 113 -4.51 -5.96 -14.63
CA GLN A 113 -3.83 -5.30 -15.74
C GLN A 113 -4.78 -4.39 -16.53
N GLY A 114 -5.99 -4.86 -16.84
CA GLY A 114 -6.99 -4.04 -17.53
C GLY A 114 -7.54 -2.88 -16.69
N VAL A 115 -7.40 -2.91 -15.35
CA VAL A 115 -7.73 -1.80 -14.43
C VAL A 115 -6.55 -0.84 -14.32
N ARG A 116 -5.33 -1.35 -14.22
CA ARG A 116 -4.08 -0.60 -14.20
C ARG A 116 -3.99 0.33 -15.41
N GLU A 117 -4.19 -0.21 -16.61
CA GLU A 117 -4.14 0.56 -17.87
C GLU A 117 -5.26 1.61 -17.98
N ALA A 118 -6.39 1.41 -17.29
CA ALA A 118 -7.57 2.26 -17.42
C ALA A 118 -7.70 3.33 -16.32
N LEU A 119 -7.18 3.06 -15.12
CA LEU A 119 -7.45 3.84 -13.91
C LEU A 119 -6.19 4.24 -13.14
N LEU A 120 -5.04 3.64 -13.42
CA LEU A 120 -3.80 3.91 -12.68
C LEU A 120 -2.81 4.70 -13.53
N VAL A 121 -2.18 5.68 -12.90
CA VAL A 121 -1.04 6.42 -13.46
C VAL A 121 0.14 6.31 -12.51
N GLU A 122 1.33 6.21 -13.10
CA GLU A 122 2.56 6.25 -12.33
C GLU A 122 2.81 7.70 -11.88
N THR A 123 2.87 7.89 -10.57
CA THR A 123 3.15 9.16 -9.90
C THR A 123 4.63 9.28 -9.60
N THR A 124 5.09 10.49 -9.27
CA THR A 124 6.49 10.78 -8.97
C THR A 124 7.02 9.84 -7.88
N GLY A 125 8.03 9.03 -8.22
CA GLY A 125 8.66 8.07 -7.30
C GLY A 125 8.22 6.61 -7.47
N GLY A 126 7.66 6.23 -8.64
CA GLY A 126 7.37 4.82 -8.97
C GLY A 126 6.17 4.24 -8.22
N ARG A 127 5.22 5.10 -7.81
CA ARG A 127 4.00 4.72 -7.09
C ARG A 127 2.79 4.87 -7.99
N LEU A 128 1.81 3.97 -7.87
CA LEU A 128 0.56 4.05 -8.62
C LEU A 128 -0.46 4.90 -7.87
N GLY A 129 -0.98 5.92 -8.57
CA GLY A 129 -2.11 6.74 -8.13
C GLY A 129 -3.28 6.58 -9.09
N LEU A 130 -4.46 7.09 -8.70
CA LEU A 130 -5.60 7.15 -9.61
C LEU A 130 -5.35 8.19 -10.70
N VAL A 131 -5.87 7.94 -11.89
CA VAL A 131 -6.00 8.95 -12.94
C VAL A 131 -6.98 10.02 -12.45
N THR A 132 -6.45 11.02 -11.73
CA THR A 132 -7.19 12.24 -11.43
C THR A 132 -7.19 13.11 -12.68
N THR A 133 -8.38 13.58 -13.06
CA THR A 133 -8.64 14.43 -14.23
C THR A 133 -7.85 15.76 -14.23
N GLU A 134 -7.05 16.05 -13.20
CA GLU A 134 -6.25 17.27 -13.06
C GLU A 134 -4.85 17.21 -13.69
N LEU A 135 -4.43 16.07 -14.24
CA LEU A 135 -3.18 15.96 -15.02
C LEU A 135 -3.47 15.54 -16.47
N GLN A 136 -4.34 16.27 -17.15
CA GLN A 136 -4.12 16.44 -18.59
C GLN A 136 -2.91 17.38 -18.77
N PRO A 137 -1.81 16.95 -19.43
CA PRO A 137 -0.89 17.93 -19.97
C PRO A 137 -1.72 18.78 -20.93
N ARG A 138 -1.82 20.08 -20.65
CA ARG A 138 -2.36 21.05 -21.59
C ARG A 138 -1.65 20.80 -22.92
N ARG A 139 -2.34 20.18 -23.87
CA ARG A 139 -1.98 20.27 -25.27
C ARG A 139 -2.04 21.75 -25.59
N THR A 140 -0.90 22.40 -25.60
CA THR A 140 -0.70 23.65 -26.32
C THR A 140 -0.98 23.32 -27.77
N ALA A 141 -2.21 23.58 -28.21
CA ALA A 141 -2.51 23.74 -29.62
C ALA A 141 -1.72 24.96 -30.09
N GLY A 142 -0.91 24.75 -31.12
CA GLY A 142 -0.24 25.81 -31.87
C GLY A 142 -1.19 26.57 -32.78
#